data_AF-A0AAD6RA09-F1
#
_entry.id   AF-A0AAD6RA09-F1
#
_cell.length_a   1.000
_cell.length_b   1.000
_cell.length_c   1.000
_cell.angle_alpha   90.00
_cell.angle_beta   90.00
_cell.angle_gamma   90.00
#
_symmetry.space_group_name_H-M   'P 1'
#
loop_
_entity.id
_entity.type
_entity.pdbx_description
1 polymer ?
#
loop_
_entity_poly.entity_id
_entity_poly.type
_entity_poly.pdbx_seq_one_letter_code
_entity_poly.pdbx_strand_id
1 'polypeptide(L)'
;MVLPMLPPYKNWLDYKMLTIGMLLRWILCTPVQLIFGQRFYVGVFQVIGGTLNENGCLLAKATHVGSDTTLSQVVRIVETTQLAGAPAQKLADQISKFLVLIASVLVSIEYLLYTYLSFPAINGYLQDTIVFLPSTIRLLLLHL
;
A
#
# COMPACT_ATOMS: atom_id res chain seq x y z
N MET A 1 37.83 -28.67 -12.76
CA MET A 1 38.58 -29.61 -11.90
C MET A 1 39.75 -28.85 -11.29
N VAL A 2 39.88 -28.90 -9.97
CA VAL A 2 41.03 -28.39 -9.21
C VAL A 2 42.29 -29.07 -9.74
N LEU A 3 43.34 -28.27 -10.02
CA LEU A 3 44.65 -28.77 -10.41
C LEU A 3 45.09 -29.88 -9.43
N PRO A 4 45.61 -31.03 -9.91
CA PRO A 4 46.36 -31.90 -9.01
C PRO A 4 47.53 -31.05 -8.49
N MET A 5 47.52 -30.72 -7.20
CA MET A 5 48.61 -29.98 -6.54
C MET A 5 49.88 -30.81 -6.70
N LEU A 6 50.72 -30.43 -7.65
CA LEU A 6 52.05 -30.98 -7.85
C LEU A 6 52.95 -30.45 -6.73
N PRO A 7 53.54 -31.31 -5.88
CA PRO A 7 54.40 -30.88 -4.78
C PRO A 7 55.66 -30.18 -5.33
N PRO A 8 56.09 -29.06 -4.73
CA PRO A 8 57.13 -28.19 -5.31
C PRO A 8 58.56 -28.75 -5.25
N TYR A 9 58.81 -29.82 -4.48
CA TYR A 9 60.17 -30.33 -4.26
C TYR A 9 60.20 -31.85 -4.11
N LYS A 10 60.21 -32.56 -5.25
CA LYS A 10 60.84 -33.89 -5.37
C LYS A 10 61.01 -34.25 -6.85
N ASN A 11 62.22 -34.70 -7.19
CA ASN A 11 62.70 -35.24 -8.47
C ASN A 11 61.66 -35.31 -9.60
N TRP A 12 61.51 -34.20 -10.32
CA TRP A 12 60.71 -34.07 -11.54
C TRP A 12 61.08 -35.09 -12.64
N LEU A 13 62.29 -35.65 -12.55
CA LEU A 13 62.85 -36.65 -13.46
C LEU A 13 62.33 -38.08 -13.24
N ASP A 14 61.67 -38.38 -12.12
CA ASP A 14 61.09 -39.72 -11.85
C ASP A 14 59.65 -39.87 -12.38
N TYR A 15 58.98 -38.78 -12.76
CA TYR A 15 57.67 -38.83 -13.38
C TYR A 15 57.81 -39.14 -14.87
N LYS A 16 58.14 -40.39 -15.19
CA LYS A 16 58.07 -41.02 -16.52
C LYS A 16 56.62 -41.18 -17.04
N MET A 17 55.74 -40.24 -16.68
CA MET A 17 54.30 -40.23 -16.93
C MET A 17 53.78 -38.83 -17.31
N LEU A 18 54.65 -37.92 -17.79
CA LEU A 18 54.17 -36.81 -18.62
C LEU A 18 53.85 -37.34 -20.03
N THR A 19 52.92 -38.29 -20.10
CA THR A 19 52.43 -38.86 -21.34
C THR A 19 51.92 -37.73 -22.22
N ILE A 20 52.25 -37.74 -23.51
CA ILE A 20 51.87 -36.71 -24.50
C ILE A 20 50.38 -36.31 -24.36
N GLY A 21 49.51 -37.26 -24.01
CA GLY A 21 48.08 -37.05 -23.78
C GLY A 21 47.72 -36.17 -22.58
N MET A 22 48.52 -36.15 -21.50
CA MET A 22 48.32 -35.24 -20.36
C MET A 22 48.70 -33.80 -20.76
N LEU A 23 49.80 -33.64 -21.50
CA LEU A 23 50.26 -32.35 -22.01
C LEU A 23 49.27 -31.78 -23.04
N LEU A 24 48.76 -32.64 -23.92
CA LEU A 24 47.74 -32.29 -24.91
C LEU A 24 46.41 -31.92 -24.24
N ARG A 25 45.98 -32.66 -23.20
CA ARG A 25 44.83 -32.29 -22.38
C ARG A 25 45.03 -30.95 -21.69
N TRP A 26 46.23 -30.65 -21.20
CA TRP A 26 46.52 -29.41 -20.50
C TRP A 26 46.45 -28.19 -21.42
N ILE A 27 47.04 -28.29 -22.63
CA ILE A 27 46.99 -27.26 -23.67
C ILE A 27 45.58 -27.06 -24.23
N LEU A 28 44.77 -28.13 -24.32
CA LEU A 28 43.41 -28.04 -24.84
C LEU A 28 42.38 -27.59 -23.79
N CYS A 29 42.64 -27.82 -22.48
CA CYS A 29 41.72 -27.48 -21.40
C CYS A 29 41.67 -25.96 -21.13
N THR A 30 42.82 -25.28 -21.12
CA THR A 30 42.92 -23.84 -20.83
C THR A 30 42.14 -22.93 -21.79
N PRO A 31 42.17 -23.10 -23.13
CA PRO A 31 41.40 -22.23 -24.04
C PRO A 31 39.89 -22.47 -23.95
N VAL A 32 39.43 -23.72 -23.80
CA VAL A 32 37.99 -24.04 -23.68
C VAL A 32 37.40 -23.45 -22.40
N GLN A 33 38.12 -23.54 -21.28
CA GLN A 33 37.63 -23.08 -19.98
C GLN A 33 37.56 -21.54 -19.91
N LEU A 34 38.43 -20.82 -20.62
CA LEU A 34 38.42 -19.35 -20.68
C LEU A 34 37.42 -18.80 -21.70
N ILE A 35 37.33 -19.38 -22.90
CA ILE A 35 36.46 -18.83 -23.97
C ILE A 35 34.99 -19.20 -23.76
N PHE A 36 34.69 -20.45 -23.41
CA PHE A 36 33.31 -20.88 -23.15
C PHE A 36 32.86 -20.60 -21.72
N GLY A 37 33.75 -20.70 -20.73
CA GLY A 37 33.40 -20.47 -19.31
C GLY A 37 32.98 -19.04 -19.00
N GLN A 38 33.58 -18.04 -19.67
CA GLN A 38 33.16 -16.64 -19.53
C GLN A 38 31.71 -16.40 -19.97
N ARG A 39 31.22 -17.10 -21.01
CA ARG A 39 29.83 -16.97 -21.47
C ARG A 39 28.80 -17.54 -20.50
N PHE A 40 29.18 -18.49 -19.64
CA PHE A 40 28.31 -19.01 -18.57
C PHE A 40 28.30 -18.14 -17.31
N TYR A 41 29.37 -17.37 -17.06
CA TYR A 41 29.44 -16.48 -15.89
C TYR A 41 28.61 -15.20 -16.04
N VAL A 42 28.39 -14.74 -17.27
CA VAL A 42 27.45 -13.65 -17.54
C VAL A 42 26.04 -14.24 -17.63
N GLY A 43 25.50 -14.61 -16.47
CA GLY A 43 24.11 -15.05 -16.35
C GLY A 43 23.19 -13.92 -16.80
N VAL A 44 22.49 -14.13 -17.91
CA VAL A 44 21.50 -13.21 -18.49
C VAL A 44 20.20 -13.30 -17.67
N PHE A 45 20.26 -12.98 -16.38
CA PHE A 45 19.08 -12.91 -15.54
C PHE A 45 18.71 -11.43 -15.37
N GLN A 46 17.45 -11.10 -15.66
CA GLN A 46 16.90 -9.77 -15.38
C GLN A 46 16.90 -9.56 -13.86
N VAL A 47 17.70 -8.62 -13.41
CA VAL A 47 17.76 -8.20 -12.00
C VAL A 47 16.99 -6.90 -11.82
N ILE A 48 16.27 -6.81 -10.70
CA ILE A 48 15.54 -5.61 -10.31
C ILE A 48 16.46 -4.76 -9.42
N GLY A 49 16.60 -3.48 -9.75
CA GLY A 49 17.34 -2.55 -8.88
C GLY A 49 16.74 -2.49 -7.48
N GLY A 50 17.55 -2.73 -6.45
CA GLY A 50 17.13 -2.78 -5.04
C GLY A 50 17.11 -4.18 -4.42
N THR A 51 17.34 -5.25 -5.21
CA THR A 51 17.48 -6.61 -4.67
C THR A 51 18.88 -6.82 -4.07
N LEU A 52 18.95 -7.46 -2.91
CA LEU A 52 20.21 -7.82 -2.25
C LEU A 52 20.81 -9.07 -2.91
N ASN A 53 22.09 -8.99 -3.31
CA ASN A 53 22.83 -10.18 -3.72
C ASN A 53 23.46 -10.83 -2.48
N GLU A 54 22.99 -12.03 -2.12
CA GLU A 54 23.46 -12.72 -0.91
C GLU A 54 24.83 -13.40 -1.11
N ASN A 55 25.15 -13.86 -2.33
CA ASN A 55 26.33 -14.70 -2.58
C ASN A 55 27.08 -14.32 -3.88
N GLY A 56 28.41 -14.24 -3.79
CA GLY A 56 29.30 -14.09 -4.95
C GLY A 56 29.31 -12.69 -5.59
N CYS A 57 29.96 -12.59 -6.76
CA CYS A 57 29.99 -11.36 -7.58
C CYS A 57 29.00 -11.50 -8.75
N LEU A 58 28.05 -10.57 -8.84
CA LEU A 58 27.07 -10.51 -9.92
C LEU A 58 27.43 -9.36 -10.86
N LEU A 59 27.67 -9.68 -12.13
CA LEU A 59 27.91 -8.69 -13.19
C LEU A 59 26.63 -8.50 -14.00
N ALA A 60 25.90 -7.41 -13.73
CA ALA A 60 24.65 -7.08 -14.42
C ALA A 60 24.82 -5.89 -15.36
N LYS A 61 24.12 -5.93 -16.49
CA LYS A 61 23.99 -4.80 -17.42
C LYS A 61 22.77 -3.97 -17.04
N ALA A 62 22.96 -2.67 -16.81
CA ALA A 62 21.86 -1.75 -16.59
C ALA A 62 21.03 -1.62 -17.89
N THR A 63 19.75 -2.00 -17.82
CA THR A 63 18.79 -1.86 -18.94
C THR A 63 17.85 -0.67 -18.74
N HIS A 64 17.52 -0.35 -17.49
CA HIS A 64 16.66 0.76 -17.10
C HIS A 64 17.31 1.48 -15.92
N VAL A 65 17.30 2.82 -15.93
CA VAL A 65 17.93 3.66 -14.90
C VAL A 65 17.01 4.83 -14.53
N GLY A 66 17.12 5.32 -13.28
CA GLY A 66 16.33 6.45 -12.81
C GLY A 66 14.83 6.18 -12.82
N SER A 67 14.06 7.06 -13.47
CA SER A 67 12.59 7.03 -13.52
C SER A 67 12.00 5.79 -14.18
N ASP A 68 12.80 5.09 -14.99
CA ASP A 68 12.36 3.93 -15.76
C ASP A 68 12.60 2.62 -14.99
N THR A 69 13.11 2.70 -13.76
CA THR A 69 13.26 1.53 -12.88
C THR A 69 11.92 1.09 -12.32
N THR A 70 11.78 -0.21 -12.08
CA THR A 70 10.60 -0.80 -11.44
C THR A 70 10.34 -0.20 -10.05
N LEU A 71 11.39 0.12 -9.29
CA LEU A 71 11.26 0.79 -7.98
C LEU A 71 10.66 2.20 -8.13
N SER A 72 11.12 2.99 -9.10
CA SER A 72 10.56 4.32 -9.35
C SER A 72 9.11 4.27 -9.84
N GLN A 73 8.71 3.23 -10.58
CA GLN A 73 7.31 3.01 -10.94
C GLN A 73 6.45 2.73 -9.70
N VAL A 74 6.93 1.88 -8.78
CA VAL A 74 6.22 1.59 -7.52
C VAL A 74 6.09 2.85 -6.67
N VAL A 75 7.17 3.61 -6.49
CA VAL A 75 7.14 4.88 -5.75
C VAL A 75 6.13 5.85 -6.38
N ARG A 76 6.12 5.99 -7.71
CA ARG A 76 5.16 6.85 -8.41
C ARG A 76 3.71 6.40 -8.20
N ILE A 77 3.43 5.10 -8.23
CA ILE A 77 2.09 4.57 -7.97
C ILE A 77 1.68 4.87 -6.52
N VAL A 78 2.58 4.70 -5.56
CA VAL A 78 2.32 5.00 -4.15
C VAL A 78 2.11 6.50 -3.93
N GLU A 79 2.97 7.36 -4.47
CA GLU A 79 2.83 8.83 -4.39
C GLU A 79 1.53 9.31 -5.03
N THR A 80 1.19 8.85 -6.24
CA THR A 80 -0.06 9.25 -6.91
C THR A 80 -1.28 8.79 -6.14
N THR A 81 -1.22 7.64 -5.46
CA THR A 81 -2.30 7.14 -4.61
C THR A 81 -2.40 7.89 -3.28
N GLN A 82 -1.26 8.25 -2.67
CA GLN A 82 -1.21 9.03 -1.43
C GLN A 82 -1.64 10.50 -1.67
N LEU A 83 -1.20 11.11 -2.76
CA LEU A 83 -1.64 12.45 -3.21
C LEU A 83 -3.11 12.45 -3.65
N ALA A 84 -3.63 11.31 -4.11
CA ALA A 84 -5.05 11.12 -4.36
C ALA A 84 -5.88 10.97 -3.08
N GLY A 85 -5.30 11.03 -1.87
CA GLY A 85 -6.09 11.12 -0.64
C GLY A 85 -7.15 12.23 -0.75
N ALA A 86 -8.45 11.97 -0.78
CA ALA A 86 -9.18 10.73 -0.68
C ALA A 86 -10.45 10.82 -1.55
N PRO A 87 -10.56 10.13 -2.71
CA PRO A 87 -11.82 10.03 -3.44
C PRO A 87 -12.89 9.37 -2.57
N ALA A 88 -12.50 8.42 -1.72
CA ALA A 88 -13.38 7.77 -0.75
C ALA A 88 -13.97 8.76 0.26
N GLN A 89 -13.22 9.78 0.66
CA GLN A 89 -13.70 10.80 1.60
C GLN A 89 -14.69 11.75 0.94
N LYS A 90 -14.49 12.09 -0.34
CA LYS A 90 -15.48 12.86 -1.12
C LYS A 90 -16.79 12.10 -1.30
N LEU A 91 -16.73 10.78 -1.54
CA LEU A 91 -17.92 9.93 -1.62
C LEU A 91 -18.63 9.83 -0.26
N ALA A 92 -17.88 9.66 0.83
CA ALA A 92 -18.43 9.65 2.18
C ALA A 92 -19.11 10.99 2.54
N ASP A 93 -18.49 12.12 2.20
CA ASP A 93 -19.05 13.45 2.42
C ASP A 93 -20.33 13.69 1.61
N GLN A 94 -20.41 13.17 0.39
CA GLN A 94 -21.63 13.27 -0.42
C GLN A 94 -22.79 12.49 0.19
N ILE A 95 -22.54 11.26 0.65
CA ILE A 95 -23.56 10.43 1.31
C ILE A 95 -24.00 11.07 2.64
N SER A 96 -23.04 11.57 3.42
CA SER A 96 -23.31 12.20 4.71
C SER A 96 -24.23 13.43 4.59
N LYS A 97 -24.08 14.23 3.54
CA LYS A 97 -24.97 15.38 3.27
C LYS A 97 -26.44 14.96 3.10
N PHE A 98 -26.71 13.87 2.39
CA PHE A 98 -28.08 13.39 2.21
C PHE A 98 -28.65 12.83 3.52
N LEU A 99 -27.85 12.10 4.30
CA LEU A 99 -28.29 11.56 5.59
C LEU A 99 -28.68 12.68 6.57
N VAL A 100 -27.86 13.74 6.66
CA VAL A 100 -28.14 14.88 7.54
C VAL A 100 -29.40 15.63 7.11
N LEU A 101 -29.61 15.84 5.81
CA LEU A 101 -30.80 16.52 5.29
C LEU A 101 -32.07 15.73 5.62
N ILE A 102 -32.07 14.42 5.39
CA ILE A 102 -33.22 13.56 5.67
C ILE A 102 -33.54 13.54 7.17
N ALA A 103 -32.52 13.39 8.02
CA ALA A 103 -32.69 13.41 9.47
C ALA A 103 -33.27 14.74 9.97
N SER A 104 -32.77 15.87 9.46
CA SER A 104 -33.27 17.20 9.84
C SER A 104 -34.73 17.41 9.46
N VAL A 105 -35.16 16.93 8.29
CA VAL A 105 -36.56 17.01 7.85
C VAL A 105 -37.46 16.15 8.74
N LEU A 106 -37.04 14.92 9.05
CA LEU A 106 -37.81 14.02 9.93
C LEU A 106 -38.03 14.63 11.32
N VAL A 107 -36.97 15.14 11.95
CA VAL A 107 -37.07 15.79 13.28
C VAL A 107 -37.98 17.02 13.23
N SER A 108 -37.89 17.81 12.16
CA SER A 108 -38.75 18.99 11.99
C SER A 108 -40.23 18.61 11.87
N ILE A 109 -40.54 17.52 11.15
CA ILE A 109 -41.91 17.02 10.99
C ILE A 109 -42.44 16.49 12.33
N GLU A 110 -41.65 15.68 13.04
CA GLU A 110 -42.03 15.16 14.36
C GLU A 110 -42.33 16.30 15.35
N TYR A 111 -41.47 17.33 15.38
CA TYR A 111 -41.65 18.49 16.23
C TYR A 111 -42.95 19.25 15.89
N LEU A 112 -43.20 19.53 14.61
CA LEU A 112 -44.43 20.19 14.17
C LEU A 112 -45.66 19.36 14.56
N LEU A 113 -45.65 18.06 14.31
CA LEU A 113 -46.77 17.18 14.63
C LEU A 113 -47.06 17.14 16.13
N TYR A 114 -46.02 17.05 16.96
CA TYR A 114 -46.14 17.09 18.41
C TYR A 114 -46.79 18.40 18.87
N THR A 115 -46.32 19.56 18.37
CA THR A 115 -46.91 20.85 18.73
C THR A 115 -48.37 20.96 18.30
N TYR A 116 -48.73 20.55 17.07
CA TYR A 116 -50.12 20.60 16.61
C TYR A 116 -51.07 19.72 17.44
N LEU A 117 -50.63 18.54 17.89
CA LEU A 117 -51.44 17.65 18.72
C LEU A 117 -51.52 18.11 20.18
N SER A 118 -50.43 18.63 20.75
CA SER A 118 -50.39 19.06 22.14
C SER A 118 -51.01 20.44 22.38
N PHE A 119 -51.03 21.34 21.38
CA PHE A 119 -51.60 22.69 21.51
C PHE A 119 -53.07 22.73 21.97
N PRO A 120 -54.01 21.96 21.38
CA PRO A 120 -55.40 21.94 21.86
C PRO A 120 -55.54 21.30 23.26
N ALA A 121 -54.72 20.29 23.58
CA ALA A 121 -54.74 19.64 24.90
C ALA A 121 -54.29 20.59 26.02
N ILE A 122 -53.24 21.39 25.77
CA ILE A 122 -52.74 22.40 26.71
C ILE A 122 -53.75 23.54 26.86
N ASN A 123 -54.35 24.03 25.76
CA ASN A 123 -55.38 25.08 25.84
C ASN A 123 -56.63 24.64 26.62
N GLY A 124 -57.07 23.39 26.46
CA GLY A 124 -58.16 22.83 27.27
C GLY A 124 -57.83 22.82 28.76
N TYR A 125 -56.63 22.34 29.12
CA TYR A 125 -56.18 22.30 30.51
C TYR A 125 -56.05 23.70 31.15
N LEU A 126 -55.58 24.69 30.39
CA LEU A 126 -55.49 26.07 30.84
C LEU A 126 -56.88 26.68 31.08
N GLN A 127 -57.84 26.43 30.18
CA GLN A 127 -59.22 26.92 30.34
C GLN A 127 -59.90 26.31 31.57
N ASP A 128 -59.75 24.99 31.79
CA ASP A 128 -60.29 24.31 32.96
C ASP A 128 -59.70 24.86 34.26
N THR A 129 -58.39 25.16 34.27
CA THR A 129 -57.73 25.76 35.43
C THR A 129 -58.20 27.20 35.69
N ILE A 130 -58.34 28.02 34.63
CA ILE A 130 -58.83 29.42 34.70
C ILE A 130 -60.27 29.50 35.25
N VAL A 131 -61.11 28.50 34.97
CA VAL A 131 -62.49 28.43 35.49
C VAL A 131 -62.53 28.21 37.01
N PHE A 132 -61.53 27.52 37.59
CA PHE A 132 -61.44 27.25 39.03
C PHE A 132 -60.81 28.41 39.85
N LEU A 133 -60.28 29.46 39.21
CA LEU A 133 -59.71 30.61 39.91
C LEU A 133 -60.79 31.57 40.47
N PRO A 134 -60.54 32.24 41.63
CA PRO A 134 -61.42 33.26 42.18
C PRO A 134 -61.74 34.38 41.17
N SER A 135 -62.97 34.88 41.20
CA SER A 135 -63.53 35.79 40.19
C SER A 135 -62.70 37.07 39.94
N THR A 136 -61.96 37.55 40.95
CA THR A 136 -61.05 38.70 40.85
C THR A 136 -59.83 38.45 39.98
N ILE A 137 -59.26 37.24 39.99
CA ILE A 137 -58.06 36.89 39.21
C ILE A 137 -58.44 36.50 37.78
N ARG A 138 -59.59 35.85 37.61
CA ARG A 138 -60.13 35.45 36.29
C ARG A 138 -60.39 36.64 35.36
N LEU A 139 -60.93 37.75 35.88
CA LEU A 139 -61.20 38.96 35.09
C LEU A 139 -59.94 39.67 34.62
N LEU A 140 -58.86 39.62 35.41
CA LEU A 140 -57.58 40.27 35.12
C LEU A 140 -56.76 39.51 34.06
N LEU A 141 -56.87 38.17 34.01
CA LEU A 141 -56.20 37.32 33.02
C LEU A 141 -56.91 37.27 31.65
N LEU A 142 -58.22 37.52 31.58
CA LEU A 142 -58.98 37.52 30.32
C LEU A 142 -58.82 38.80 29.48
N HIS A 143 -58.25 39.87 30.05
CA HIS A 143 -58.05 41.18 29.41
C HIS A 143 -56.60 41.43 28.96
N LEU A 144 -55.71 40.44 29.10
CA LEU A 144 -54.28 40.50 28.76
C LEU A 144 -53.99 39.53 27.61
#